data_AF-A0ABD3VCE8-F1
#
_entry.id   AF-A0ABD3VCE8-F1
#
_cell.length_a   1.000
_cell.length_b   1.000
_cell.length_c   1.000
_cell.angle_alpha   90.00
_cell.angle_beta   90.00
_cell.angle_gamma   90.00
#
_symmetry.space_group_name_H-M   'P 1'
#
loop_
_entity.id
_entity.type
_entity.pdbx_description
1 polymer ?
#
loop_
_entity_poly.entity_id
_entity_poly.type
_entity_poly.pdbx_seq_one_letter_code
_entity_poly.pdbx_strand_id
1 'polypeptide(L)'
;MSGVLNFGAPMSIGSILYAIDFKCSNEGLLRGIIIYGAIPRENVKLGWQRKYIYSGEFVSDIEVQLSDYSNRMIASMKRQINVTEEELLELLFDEPVVLKKTWYTITLEMSGPGMIRSGINGENVVSLGDGQSIEFRNSSLSSDTSVLNGQIPGLLLCRRR
;
A
#
# COMPACT_ATOMS: atom_id res chain seq x y z
N MET A 1 -25.72 -41.10 1.03
CA MET A 1 -24.89 -40.40 2.03
C MET A 1 -24.34 -39.15 1.37
N SER A 2 -24.69 -37.96 1.87
CA SER A 2 -24.21 -36.67 1.33
C SER A 2 -23.01 -36.19 2.14
N GLY A 3 -21.80 -36.33 1.61
CA GLY A 3 -20.59 -35.79 2.23
C GLY A 3 -20.50 -34.28 1.99
N VAL A 4 -20.55 -33.49 3.06
CA VAL A 4 -20.26 -32.05 3.00
C VAL A 4 -18.74 -31.89 2.88
N LEU A 5 -18.28 -31.39 1.73
CA LEU A 5 -16.88 -31.01 1.55
C LEU A 5 -16.63 -29.73 2.35
N ASN A 6 -15.96 -29.88 3.50
CA ASN A 6 -15.46 -28.74 4.26
C ASN A 6 -14.32 -28.09 3.44
N PHE A 7 -14.63 -26.98 2.78
CA PHE A 7 -13.60 -26.12 2.19
C PHE A 7 -12.81 -25.49 3.34
N GLY A 8 -11.50 -25.78 3.39
CA GLY A 8 -10.63 -25.25 4.44
C GLY A 8 -10.66 -23.72 4.47
N ALA A 9 -10.44 -23.16 5.66
CA ALA A 9 -10.38 -21.71 5.87
C ALA A 9 -9.45 -21.04 4.83
N PRO A 10 -9.76 -19.80 4.39
CA PRO A 10 -8.94 -19.09 3.42
C PRO A 10 -7.49 -19.06 3.89
N MET A 11 -6.61 -19.64 3.07
CA MET A 11 -5.19 -19.74 3.36
C MET A 11 -4.63 -18.33 3.43
N SER A 12 -4.25 -17.89 4.62
CA SER A 12 -3.60 -16.60 4.86
C SER A 12 -2.38 -16.49 3.95
N ILE A 13 -2.47 -15.66 2.92
CA ILE A 13 -1.26 -15.13 2.28
C ILE A 13 -0.58 -14.30 3.38
N GLY A 14 0.66 -14.63 3.71
CA GLY A 14 1.42 -13.93 4.73
C GLY A 14 1.46 -12.42 4.43
N SER A 15 1.48 -11.59 5.47
CA SER A 15 1.52 -10.15 5.26
C SER A 15 2.76 -9.75 4.46
N ILE A 16 2.57 -8.83 3.52
CA ILE A 16 3.65 -8.27 2.71
C ILE A 16 3.93 -6.87 3.24
N LEU A 17 5.18 -6.62 3.64
CA LEU A 17 5.67 -5.33 4.06
C LEU A 17 6.25 -4.59 2.86
N TYR A 18 5.54 -3.58 2.38
CA TYR A 18 6.01 -2.63 1.39
C TYR A 18 6.61 -1.42 2.11
N ALA A 19 7.71 -0.87 1.60
CA ALA A 19 8.27 0.36 2.14
C ALA A 19 8.93 1.24 1.08
N ILE A 20 8.83 2.55 1.26
CA ILE A 20 9.53 3.54 0.43
C ILE A 20 10.07 4.68 1.31
N ASP A 21 11.30 5.09 1.04
CA ASP A 21 11.91 6.24 1.70
C ASP A 21 11.66 7.47 0.82
N PHE A 22 11.24 8.59 1.43
CA PHE A 22 10.95 9.82 0.70
C PHE A 22 11.43 11.07 1.46
N LYS A 23 11.63 12.16 0.71
CA LYS A 23 11.99 13.48 1.24
C LYS A 23 11.37 14.58 0.39
N CYS A 24 10.66 15.51 1.01
CA CYS A 24 10.15 16.71 0.34
C CYS A 24 11.23 17.81 0.28
N SER A 25 11.30 18.55 -0.83
CA SER A 25 12.20 19.70 -0.97
C SER A 25 11.82 20.88 -0.07
N ASN A 26 10.54 20.96 0.32
CA ASN A 26 9.96 21.97 1.19
C ASN A 26 9.19 21.33 2.36
N GLU A 27 8.98 22.09 3.43
CA GLU A 27 8.10 21.67 4.52
C GLU A 27 6.65 21.64 4.07
N GLY A 28 5.84 20.75 4.64
CA GLY A 28 4.46 20.54 4.22
C GLY A 28 3.68 19.67 5.20
N LEU A 29 2.49 19.24 4.79
CA LEU A 29 1.65 18.31 5.54
C LEU A 29 1.44 17.04 4.71
N LEU A 30 1.66 15.86 5.31
CA LEU A 30 1.23 14.58 4.74
C LEU A 30 -0.12 14.22 5.34
N ARG A 31 -1.17 14.10 4.52
CA ARG A 31 -2.48 13.62 4.96
C ARG A 31 -2.62 12.11 4.90
N GLY A 32 -1.82 11.44 4.08
CA GLY A 32 -2.02 10.02 3.80
C GLY A 32 -1.21 9.55 2.60
N ILE A 33 -1.52 8.34 2.15
CA ILE A 33 -0.91 7.69 1.00
C ILE A 33 -1.97 7.21 0.02
N ILE A 34 -1.55 6.93 -1.21
CA ILE A 34 -2.34 6.19 -2.20
C ILE A 34 -1.72 4.79 -2.29
N ILE A 35 -2.56 3.76 -2.28
CA ILE A 35 -2.17 2.37 -2.54
C ILE A 35 -2.85 1.86 -3.81
N TYR A 36 -2.28 0.87 -4.49
CA TYR A 36 -3.05 0.12 -5.50
C TYR A 36 -3.98 -0.88 -4.84
N GLY A 37 -5.15 -1.10 -5.44
CA GLY A 37 -6.05 -2.18 -5.07
C GLY A 37 -5.45 -3.59 -5.30
N ALA A 38 -6.18 -4.59 -4.81
CA ALA A 38 -5.87 -6.01 -4.99
C ALA A 38 -6.95 -6.61 -5.87
N ILE A 39 -6.52 -7.25 -6.97
CA ILE A 39 -7.42 -8.05 -7.79
C ILE A 39 -7.70 -9.35 -7.01
N PRO A 40 -8.97 -9.75 -6.90
CA PRO A 40 -9.29 -11.08 -6.40
C PRO A 40 -8.63 -12.19 -7.29
N ARG A 41 -7.84 -13.10 -6.69
CA ARG A 41 -7.44 -14.46 -7.21
C ARG A 41 -8.51 -15.58 -7.09
N GLU A 42 -9.40 -15.66 -8.03
CA GLU A 42 -10.64 -16.38 -7.81
C GLU A 42 -10.50 -17.97 -7.71
N ASN A 43 -11.48 -18.86 -7.42
CA ASN A 43 -11.39 -20.36 -7.64
C ASN A 43 -12.61 -21.11 -8.34
N VAL A 44 -12.73 -21.13 -9.69
CA VAL A 44 -13.69 -21.95 -10.50
C VAL A 44 -12.95 -23.13 -11.15
N LYS A 45 -13.13 -24.39 -10.77
CA LYS A 45 -12.75 -25.48 -11.70
C LYS A 45 -13.90 -25.80 -12.66
N LEU A 46 -13.67 -25.64 -13.97
CA LEU A 46 -14.51 -26.22 -15.03
C LEU A 46 -13.70 -27.33 -15.73
N GLY A 47 -13.78 -28.55 -15.18
CA GLY A 47 -13.04 -29.73 -15.66
C GLY A 47 -11.62 -29.84 -15.11
N TRP A 48 -10.74 -30.51 -15.87
CA TRP A 48 -9.31 -30.71 -15.51
C TRP A 48 -8.48 -29.42 -15.49
N GLN A 49 -9.05 -28.29 -15.90
CA GLN A 49 -8.41 -26.98 -15.89
C GLN A 49 -8.80 -26.18 -14.63
N ARG A 50 -7.78 -25.58 -14.00
CA ARG A 50 -7.96 -24.57 -12.94
C ARG A 50 -8.46 -23.28 -13.60
N LYS A 51 -9.62 -22.78 -13.19
CA LYS A 51 -10.11 -21.41 -13.42
C LYS A 51 -10.43 -20.83 -12.03
N TYR A 52 -10.89 -19.58 -11.96
CA TYR A 52 -10.94 -18.74 -10.77
C TYR A 52 -12.43 -18.12 -10.63
N ILE A 53 -13.17 -18.17 -9.45
CA ILE A 53 -14.35 -17.40 -8.84
C ILE A 53 -14.17 -16.92 -7.35
N TYR A 54 -14.52 -15.67 -6.98
CA TYR A 54 -14.88 -15.30 -5.58
C TYR A 54 -16.35 -15.01 -5.41
N SER A 55 -16.77 -15.19 -4.17
CA SER A 55 -17.96 -14.57 -3.59
C SER A 55 -17.61 -14.10 -2.18
N GLY A 56 -17.55 -12.79 -1.96
CA GLY A 56 -17.37 -12.19 -0.63
C GLY A 56 -16.73 -10.81 -0.66
N GLU A 57 -17.12 -9.95 0.28
CA GLU A 57 -16.44 -8.68 0.54
C GLU A 57 -15.00 -8.95 0.98
N PHE A 58 -14.03 -8.45 0.21
CA PHE A 58 -12.63 -8.80 0.37
C PHE A 58 -11.94 -7.88 1.38
N VAL A 59 -12.06 -8.20 2.67
CA VAL A 59 -11.39 -7.44 3.73
C VAL A 59 -9.89 -7.74 3.76
N SER A 60 -9.07 -6.72 3.51
CA SER A 60 -7.64 -6.72 3.82
C SER A 60 -7.41 -5.94 5.10
N ASP A 61 -6.68 -6.52 6.06
CA ASP A 61 -6.09 -5.75 7.14
C ASP A 61 -4.89 -5.00 6.57
N ILE A 62 -4.92 -3.66 6.68
CA ILE A 62 -3.85 -2.76 6.28
C ILE A 62 -3.34 -1.98 7.48
N GLU A 63 -2.03 -1.92 7.61
CA GLU A 63 -1.34 -1.03 8.55
C GLU A 63 -0.35 -0.14 7.79
N VAL A 64 -0.49 1.18 7.95
CA VAL A 64 0.46 2.16 7.40
C VAL A 64 1.17 2.81 8.57
N GLN A 65 2.50 2.86 8.53
CA GLN A 65 3.29 3.61 9.50
C GLN A 65 4.19 4.62 8.76
N LEU A 66 4.39 5.77 9.40
CA LEU A 66 5.31 6.80 8.96
C LEU A 66 6.37 6.96 10.05
N SER A 67 7.64 6.81 9.68
CA SER A 67 8.78 7.02 10.57
C SER A 67 9.67 8.16 10.08
N ASP A 68 10.28 8.89 11.02
CA ASP A 68 11.36 9.84 10.70
C ASP A 68 12.70 9.11 10.47
N TYR A 69 13.71 9.84 9.97
CA TYR A 69 15.06 9.33 9.69
C TYR A 69 15.78 8.63 10.87
N SER A 70 15.28 8.75 12.10
CA SER A 70 15.79 8.03 13.27
C SER A 70 15.09 6.69 13.54
N ASN A 71 14.25 6.23 12.60
CA ASN A 71 13.34 5.09 12.71
C ASN A 71 12.31 5.23 13.85
N ARG A 72 12.03 6.47 14.28
CA ARG A 72 10.96 6.74 15.24
C ARG A 72 9.65 6.92 14.47
N MET A 73 8.67 6.07 14.77
CA MET A 73 7.30 6.22 14.28
C MET A 73 6.71 7.56 14.75
N ILE A 74 6.17 8.33 13.81
CA ILE A 74 5.56 9.65 14.04
C ILE A 74 4.06 9.68 13.71
N ALA A 75 3.57 8.74 12.90
CA ALA A 75 2.15 8.48 12.69
C ALA A 75 1.94 7.02 12.27
N SER A 76 0.75 6.50 12.52
CA SER A 76 0.29 5.23 11.96
C SER A 76 -1.23 5.26 11.76
N MET A 77 -1.73 4.35 10.93
CA MET A 77 -3.13 3.99 10.89
C MET A 77 -3.24 2.47 10.70
N LYS A 78 -4.33 1.88 11.20
CA LYS A 78 -4.72 0.51 10.87
C LYS A 78 -6.17 0.50 10.43
N ARG A 79 -6.47 -0.08 9.28
CA ARG A 79 -7.82 -0.13 8.70
C ARG A 79 -8.08 -1.47 8.04
N GLN A 80 -9.29 -1.96 8.24
CA GLN A 80 -9.87 -3.00 7.39
C GLN A 80 -10.48 -2.31 6.17
N ILE A 81 -10.03 -2.67 4.98
CA ILE A 81 -10.59 -2.16 3.73
C ILE A 81 -11.12 -3.29 2.87
N ASN A 82 -12.29 -3.07 2.27
CA ASN A 82 -12.77 -3.92 1.20
C ASN A 82 -11.99 -3.57 -0.07
N VAL A 83 -11.00 -4.38 -0.43
CA VAL A 83 -10.19 -4.12 -1.62
C VAL A 83 -10.97 -4.59 -2.85
N THR A 84 -11.62 -3.63 -3.51
CA THR A 84 -12.33 -3.81 -4.77
C THR A 84 -11.35 -3.72 -5.95
N GLU A 85 -11.86 -3.88 -7.18
CA GLU A 85 -11.08 -3.66 -8.41
C GLU A 85 -10.70 -2.19 -8.66
N GLU A 86 -11.01 -1.26 -7.73
CA GLU A 86 -10.57 0.13 -7.84
C GLU A 86 -9.05 0.21 -7.91
N GLU A 87 -8.55 0.90 -8.94
CA GLU A 87 -7.13 0.86 -9.28
C GLU A 87 -6.26 1.50 -8.18
N LEU A 88 -6.77 2.52 -7.50
CA LEU A 88 -6.09 3.33 -6.51
C LEU A 88 -7.03 3.65 -5.33
N LEU A 89 -6.54 3.51 -4.10
CA LEU A 89 -7.28 3.82 -2.87
C LEU A 89 -6.51 4.83 -2.02
N GLU A 90 -7.21 5.86 -1.53
CA GLU A 90 -6.65 6.85 -0.61
C GLU A 90 -6.76 6.39 0.85
N LEU A 91 -5.62 6.32 1.54
CA LEU A 91 -5.52 6.01 2.96
C LEU A 91 -5.08 7.27 3.72
N LEU A 92 -6.00 7.84 4.50
CA LEU A 92 -5.77 9.07 5.27
C LEU A 92 -5.40 8.75 6.73
N PHE A 93 -4.36 9.41 7.23
CA PHE A 93 -4.09 9.50 8.67
C PHE A 93 -5.20 10.32 9.34
N ASP A 94 -5.44 10.06 10.62
CA ASP A 94 -6.49 10.76 11.38
C ASP A 94 -6.20 12.27 11.51
N GLU A 95 -4.91 12.65 11.54
CA GLU A 95 -4.44 14.04 11.51
C GLU A 95 -3.29 14.24 10.50
N PRO A 96 -3.19 15.39 9.81
CA PRO A 96 -2.09 15.67 8.88
C PRO A 96 -0.73 15.81 9.58
N VAL A 97 0.26 15.06 9.13
CA VAL A 97 1.61 15.04 9.73
C VAL A 97 2.48 16.15 9.17
N VAL A 98 3.12 16.94 10.04
CA VAL A 98 4.07 18.00 9.64
C VAL A 98 5.39 17.38 9.15
N LEU A 99 5.67 17.55 7.86
CA LEU A 99 6.93 17.16 7.23
C LEU A 99 7.95 18.29 7.27
N LYS A 100 9.17 17.96 7.69
CA LYS A 100 10.37 18.81 7.59
C LYS A 100 11.19 18.42 6.35
N LYS A 101 12.22 19.19 6.03
CA LYS A 101 13.17 18.90 4.92
C LYS A 101 14.15 17.76 5.24
N THR A 102 13.64 16.60 5.67
CA THR A 102 14.42 15.40 6.03
C THR A 102 13.85 14.14 5.36
N TRP A 103 14.55 13.02 5.52
CA TRP A 103 14.08 11.70 5.08
C TRP A 103 13.04 11.12 6.05
N TYR A 104 12.07 10.44 5.47
CA TYR A 104 11.03 9.68 6.14
C TYR A 104 10.88 8.34 5.45
N THR A 105 10.41 7.33 6.18
CA THR A 105 10.04 6.03 5.63
C THR A 105 8.55 5.82 5.84
N ILE A 106 7.84 5.47 4.76
CA ILE A 106 6.49 4.93 4.86
C ILE A 106 6.61 3.42 4.74
N THR A 107 6.00 2.72 5.68
CA THR A 107 5.72 1.29 5.58
C THR A 107 4.23 1.08 5.37
N LEU A 108 3.90 0.05 4.60
CA LEU A 108 2.57 -0.42 4.30
C LEU A 108 2.59 -1.94 4.45
N GLU A 109 2.00 -2.46 5.52
CA GLU A 109 1.74 -3.88 5.68
C GLU A 109 0.34 -4.18 5.15
N MET A 110 0.24 -5.08 4.16
CA MET A 110 -1.03 -5.57 3.63
C MET A 110 -1.14 -7.08 3.85
N SER A 111 -2.29 -7.54 4.31
CA SER A 111 -2.59 -8.96 4.46
C SER A 111 -3.99 -9.30 3.94
N GLY A 112 -4.10 -10.38 3.17
CA GLY A 112 -5.37 -10.82 2.59
C GLY A 112 -5.20 -11.77 1.39
N PRO A 113 -6.19 -12.62 1.07
CA PRO A 113 -6.07 -13.62 0.01
C PRO A 113 -6.25 -13.05 -1.43
N GLY A 114 -5.38 -12.15 -1.88
CA GLY A 114 -5.48 -11.45 -3.19
C GLY A 114 -4.24 -11.51 -4.10
N MET A 115 -4.33 -10.91 -5.29
CA MET A 115 -3.18 -10.50 -6.10
C MET A 115 -3.12 -8.97 -6.06
N ILE A 116 -2.15 -8.44 -5.32
CA ILE A 116 -1.95 -7.00 -5.17
C ILE A 116 -1.42 -6.44 -6.49
N ARG A 117 -2.03 -5.36 -7.01
CA ARG A 117 -1.50 -4.68 -8.20
C ARG A 117 -0.25 -3.87 -7.82
N SER A 118 0.63 -3.67 -8.78
CA SER A 118 1.86 -2.90 -8.60
C SER A 118 2.06 -1.91 -9.74
N GLY A 119 2.60 -0.74 -9.39
CA GLY A 119 3.08 0.25 -10.33
C GLY A 119 4.41 -0.18 -10.95
N ILE A 120 4.71 0.41 -12.10
CA ILE A 120 5.97 0.25 -12.84
C ILE A 120 6.44 1.60 -13.37
N ASN A 121 7.72 1.72 -13.69
CA ASN A 121 8.36 2.93 -14.23
C ASN A 121 8.29 4.17 -13.30
N GLY A 122 8.35 3.98 -11.98
CA GLY A 122 8.41 5.08 -11.03
C GLY A 122 9.72 5.89 -11.07
N GLU A 123 9.69 7.11 -10.54
CA GLU A 123 10.76 8.11 -10.67
C GLU A 123 11.43 8.43 -9.32
N ASN A 124 12.77 8.55 -9.31
CA ASN A 124 13.52 8.96 -8.10
C ASN A 124 13.23 10.40 -7.65
N VAL A 125 12.72 11.27 -8.54
CA VAL A 125 12.41 12.66 -8.21
C VAL A 125 11.15 13.09 -8.97
N VAL A 126 10.05 13.33 -8.26
CA VAL A 126 8.80 13.83 -8.82
C VAL A 126 8.66 15.32 -8.54
N SER A 127 8.42 16.12 -9.57
CA SER A 127 8.18 17.57 -9.44
C SER A 127 6.69 17.87 -9.29
N LEU A 128 6.32 18.63 -8.26
CA LEU A 128 4.91 18.94 -7.93
C LEU A 128 4.45 20.33 -8.44
N GLY A 129 5.30 21.03 -9.18
CA GLY A 129 5.12 22.46 -9.51
C GLY A 129 5.73 23.40 -8.46
N ASP A 130 5.78 24.70 -8.75
CA ASP A 130 6.26 25.77 -7.85
C ASP A 130 7.65 25.54 -7.20
N GLY A 131 8.53 24.76 -7.84
CA GLY A 131 9.83 24.38 -7.28
C GLY A 131 9.76 23.38 -6.11
N GLN A 132 8.58 22.81 -5.84
CA GLN A 132 8.43 21.70 -4.90
C GLN A 132 8.67 20.36 -5.63
N SER A 133 9.39 19.47 -4.96
CA SER A 133 9.63 18.11 -5.43
C SER A 133 9.66 17.12 -4.26
N ILE A 134 9.52 15.84 -4.60
CA ILE A 134 9.73 14.71 -3.69
C ILE A 134 10.87 13.87 -4.27
N GLU A 135 11.90 13.62 -3.47
CA GLU A 135 12.92 12.59 -3.75
C GLU A 135 12.46 11.26 -3.15
N PHE A 136 12.61 10.15 -3.88
CA PHE A 136 12.30 8.79 -3.44
C PHE A 136 13.53 7.89 -3.48
N ARG A 137 13.61 6.91 -2.58
CA ARG A 137 14.67 5.88 -2.52
C ARG A 137 14.10 4.54 -2.06
N ASN A 138 14.75 3.46 -2.49
CA ASN A 138 14.43 2.10 -2.02
C ASN A 138 14.65 2.02 -0.51
N SER A 139 13.63 1.63 0.23
CA SER A 139 13.76 1.37 1.67
C SER A 139 14.26 -0.05 1.92
N SER A 140 15.19 -0.23 2.85
CA SER A 140 15.71 -1.55 3.25
C SER A 140 14.69 -2.42 3.99
N LEU A 141 13.57 -1.83 4.44
CA LEU A 141 12.46 -2.53 5.09
C LEU A 141 11.50 -3.20 4.08
N SER A 142 11.62 -2.86 2.80
CA SER A 142 10.67 -3.27 1.77
C SER A 142 10.92 -4.70 1.28
N SER A 143 9.87 -5.52 1.28
CA SER A 143 9.93 -6.90 0.75
C SER A 143 9.71 -6.94 -0.76
N ASP A 144 8.87 -6.05 -1.30
CA ASP A 144 8.38 -6.11 -2.69
C ASP A 144 7.97 -4.72 -3.22
N THR A 145 8.74 -3.69 -2.89
CA THR A 145 8.59 -2.32 -3.42
C THR A 145 9.93 -1.60 -3.52
N SER A 146 10.10 -0.89 -4.63
CA SER A 146 11.25 -0.08 -4.99
C SER A 146 10.76 1.23 -5.60
N VAL A 147 11.65 2.19 -5.85
CA VAL A 147 11.29 3.41 -6.59
C VAL A 147 10.71 3.09 -7.97
N LEU A 148 11.22 2.04 -8.64
CA LEU A 148 10.82 1.73 -10.02
C LEU A 148 9.49 0.98 -10.09
N ASN A 149 9.24 0.05 -9.18
CA ASN A 149 8.06 -0.82 -9.20
C ASN A 149 7.60 -1.17 -7.78
N GLY A 150 6.28 -1.32 -7.59
CA GLY A 150 5.70 -1.79 -6.33
C GLY A 150 4.40 -1.09 -5.91
N GLN A 151 4.19 -1.01 -4.61
CA GLN A 151 3.09 -0.33 -3.93
C GLN A 151 3.45 1.10 -3.52
N ILE A 152 2.49 1.80 -2.88
CA ILE A 152 2.60 3.21 -2.48
C ILE A 152 2.81 4.15 -3.69
N PRO A 153 1.95 4.12 -4.73
CA PRO A 153 2.07 4.98 -5.93
C PRO A 153 1.96 6.49 -5.68
N GLY A 154 1.51 6.94 -4.51
CA GLY A 154 1.31 8.38 -4.27
C GLY A 154 1.30 8.78 -2.81
N LEU A 155 1.64 10.04 -2.57
CA LEU A 155 1.61 10.70 -1.26
C LEU A 155 0.60 11.85 -1.30
N LEU A 156 -0.34 11.87 -0.35
CA LEU A 156 -1.38 12.88 -0.26
C LEU A 156 -0.85 14.11 0.49
N LEU A 157 -0.08 14.93 -0.21
CA LEU A 157 0.52 16.14 0.34
C LEU A 157 -0.42 17.34 0.30
N CYS A 158 -0.37 18.16 1.35
CA CYS A 158 -0.99 19.48 1.41
C CYS A 158 0.07 20.54 1.68
N ARG A 159 0.00 21.64 0.92
CA ARG A 159 0.86 22.80 1.12
C ARG A 159 0.42 23.56 2.38
N ARG A 160 1.38 23.86 3.25
CA ARG A 160 1.18 24.82 4.33
C ARG A 160 1.12 26.22 3.71
N ARG A 161 -0.04 26.88 3.81
CA ARG A 161 -0.21 28.29 3.43
C ARG A 161 0.37 29.20 4.50
#